data_AF-A0A833SFC6-F1
#
_entry.id   AF-A0A833SFC6-F1
#
_cell.length_a   1.000
_cell.length_b   1.000
_cell.length_c   1.000
_cell.angle_alpha   90.00
_cell.angle_beta   90.00
_cell.angle_gamma   90.00
#
_symmetry.space_group_name_H-M   'P 1'
#
loop_
_entity.id
_entity.type
_entity.pdbx_description
1 polymer ?
#
loop_
_entity_poly.entity_id
_entity_poly.type
_entity_poly.pdbx_seq_one_letter_code
_entity_poly.pdbx_strand_id
1 'polypeptide(L)'
;MLSSRERLQERQGQYAAPRHEYLQQLVDEFQRSPDILRKEEIVANLGNFAYDPINYASLGRLRLMDLFLDILDADQEAKDSNKESKASQQGPIIESLPSLSRKHKLVEFSLGGICNCIPDPPLQQQFIEGDGVEIVAPYILEISLENEPTSSSEQNVTLSALTIAYFLLDSTAFANITSDRFMTKMQSLQSHRNVQIANTAAAFLHRSQELLDTTK
;
A
#
# COMPACT_ATOMS: atom_id res chain seq x y z
N MET A 1 -17.31 -6.51 1.53
CA MET A 1 -18.70 -6.76 1.07
C MET A 1 -18.70 -6.56 -0.44
N LEU A 2 -19.01 -7.57 -1.24
CA LEU A 2 -18.97 -7.47 -2.71
C LEU A 2 -20.31 -6.94 -3.25
N SER A 3 -20.27 -6.01 -4.20
CA SER A 3 -21.44 -5.39 -4.82
C SER A 3 -21.74 -6.04 -6.16
N SER A 4 -23.03 -6.10 -6.54
CA SER A 4 -23.44 -6.45 -7.89
C SER A 4 -23.78 -5.18 -8.68
N ARG A 5 -23.74 -5.25 -10.02
CA ARG A 5 -24.14 -4.14 -10.90
C ARG A 5 -25.57 -3.67 -10.62
N GLU A 6 -26.49 -4.62 -10.39
CA GLU A 6 -27.88 -4.33 -10.03
C GLU A 6 -27.97 -3.54 -8.72
N ARG A 7 -27.29 -3.97 -7.65
CA ARG A 7 -27.26 -3.25 -6.36
C ARG A 7 -26.68 -1.85 -6.47
N LEU A 8 -25.68 -1.65 -7.33
CA LEU A 8 -25.10 -0.33 -7.56
C LEU A 8 -26.08 0.59 -8.29
N GLN A 9 -26.82 0.08 -9.28
CA GLN A 9 -27.85 0.82 -10.00
C GLN A 9 -29.02 1.17 -9.08
N GLU A 10 -29.49 0.23 -8.25
CA GLU A 10 -30.58 0.46 -7.27
C GLU A 10 -30.23 1.55 -6.25
N ARG A 11 -28.94 1.65 -5.89
CA ARG A 11 -28.43 2.65 -4.94
C ARG A 11 -27.98 3.94 -5.60
N GLN A 12 -27.95 3.99 -6.93
CA GLN A 12 -27.62 5.21 -7.65
C GLN A 12 -28.83 6.15 -7.55
N GLY A 13 -28.74 7.16 -6.68
CA GLY A 13 -29.76 8.19 -6.58
C GLY A 13 -29.98 8.90 -7.91
N GLN A 14 -31.18 9.45 -8.13
CA GLN A 14 -31.58 10.11 -9.37
C GLN A 14 -30.62 11.23 -9.83
N TYR A 15 -29.88 11.82 -8.89
CA TYR A 15 -28.89 12.89 -9.14
C TYR A 15 -27.44 12.46 -8.83
N ALA A 16 -27.21 11.18 -8.53
CA ALA A 16 -25.88 10.69 -8.17
C ALA A 16 -25.04 10.45 -9.43
N ALA A 17 -23.81 10.94 -9.42
CA ALA A 17 -22.85 10.71 -10.49
C ALA A 17 -22.64 9.19 -10.72
N PRO A 18 -22.50 8.74 -11.97
CA PRO A 18 -22.05 7.39 -12.28
C PRO A 18 -20.80 7.01 -11.46
N ARG A 19 -20.69 5.74 -11.08
CA ARG A 19 -19.63 5.26 -10.16
C ARG A 19 -18.23 5.71 -10.58
N HIS A 20 -17.92 5.65 -11.87
CA HIS A 20 -16.63 6.10 -12.40
C HIS A 20 -16.41 7.61 -12.17
N GLU A 21 -17.41 8.45 -12.48
CA GLU A 21 -17.34 9.90 -12.28
C GLU A 21 -17.23 10.27 -10.81
N TYR A 22 -17.91 9.54 -9.91
CA TYR A 22 -17.74 9.74 -8.48
C TYR A 22 -16.31 9.44 -8.01
N LEU A 23 -15.71 8.34 -8.49
CA LEU A 23 -14.31 8.01 -8.19
C LEU A 23 -13.35 9.07 -8.77
N GLN A 24 -13.62 9.59 -9.97
CA GLN A 24 -12.85 10.70 -10.55
C GLN A 24 -12.95 11.96 -9.67
N GLN A 25 -14.15 12.31 -9.19
CA GLN A 25 -14.33 13.46 -8.30
C GLN A 25 -13.52 13.33 -7.01
N LEU A 26 -13.43 12.13 -6.43
CA LEU A 26 -12.59 11.88 -5.26
C LEU A 26 -11.10 12.09 -5.58
N VAL A 27 -10.61 11.56 -6.70
CA VAL A 27 -9.21 11.77 -7.14
C VAL A 27 -8.93 13.25 -7.37
N ASP A 28 -9.81 13.97 -8.07
CA ASP A 28 -9.64 15.39 -8.33
C ASP A 28 -9.68 16.22 -7.04
N GLU A 29 -10.50 15.83 -6.07
CA GLU A 29 -10.58 16.47 -4.77
C GLU A 29 -9.31 16.23 -3.95
N PHE A 30 -8.75 15.03 -3.99
CA PHE A 30 -7.46 14.73 -3.35
C PHE A 30 -6.35 15.64 -3.88
N GLN A 31 -6.27 15.80 -5.20
CA GLN A 31 -5.24 16.63 -5.85
C GLN A 31 -5.37 18.12 -5.50
N ARG A 32 -6.62 18.61 -5.36
CA ARG A 32 -6.89 20.03 -5.10
C ARG A 32 -6.91 20.41 -3.61
N SER A 33 -7.10 19.43 -2.72
CA SER A 33 -7.23 19.71 -1.28
C SER A 33 -5.87 20.10 -0.66
N PRO A 34 -5.78 21.26 0.03
CA PRO A 34 -4.63 21.57 0.87
C PRO A 34 -4.71 20.89 2.25
N ASP A 35 -5.88 20.39 2.64
CA ASP A 35 -6.10 19.78 3.95
C ASP A 35 -5.76 18.29 3.95
N ILE A 36 -4.84 17.92 4.84
CA ILE A 36 -4.39 16.54 5.08
C ILE A 36 -5.53 15.67 5.60
N LEU A 37 -6.42 16.18 6.47
CA LEU A 37 -7.52 15.38 6.97
C LEU A 37 -8.46 14.97 5.82
N ARG A 38 -8.78 15.92 4.95
CA ARG A 38 -9.58 15.62 3.76
C ARG A 38 -8.91 14.61 2.83
N LYS A 39 -7.59 14.73 2.64
CA LYS A 39 -6.81 13.74 1.87
C LYS A 39 -6.89 12.36 2.50
N GLU A 40 -6.73 12.26 3.82
CA GLU A 40 -6.83 11.01 4.57
C GLU A 40 -8.21 10.33 4.37
N GLU A 41 -9.30 11.09 4.52
CA GLU A 41 -10.65 10.59 4.28
C GLU A 41 -10.85 10.07 2.85
N ILE A 42 -10.32 10.79 1.87
CA ILE A 42 -10.44 10.40 0.46
C ILE A 42 -9.66 9.12 0.19
N VAL A 43 -8.42 9.00 0.65
CA VAL A 43 -7.58 7.81 0.45
C VAL A 43 -8.21 6.60 1.15
N ALA A 44 -8.75 6.77 2.35
CA ALA A 44 -9.50 5.72 3.04
C ALA A 44 -10.72 5.26 2.22
N ASN A 45 -11.46 6.20 1.64
CA ASN A 45 -12.62 5.90 0.79
C ASN A 45 -12.21 5.15 -0.49
N LEU A 46 -11.16 5.62 -1.16
CA LEU A 46 -10.59 4.95 -2.35
C LEU A 46 -10.10 3.53 -2.01
N GLY A 47 -9.43 3.33 -0.87
CA GLY A 47 -9.02 2.01 -0.38
C GLY A 47 -10.21 1.07 -0.11
N ASN A 48 -11.34 1.59 0.37
CA ASN A 48 -12.56 0.82 0.53
C ASN A 48 -13.19 0.42 -0.82
N PHE A 49 -13.16 1.30 -1.83
CA PHE A 49 -13.61 0.94 -3.18
C PHE A 49 -12.71 -0.10 -3.85
N ALA A 50 -11.41 -0.08 -3.55
CA ALA A 50 -10.45 -1.07 -4.02
C ALA A 50 -10.71 -2.48 -3.48
N TYR A 51 -11.57 -2.67 -2.48
CA TYR A 51 -11.95 -4.00 -2.01
C TYR A 51 -12.88 -4.75 -2.98
N ASP A 52 -13.58 -4.05 -3.87
CA ASP A 52 -14.61 -4.63 -4.74
C ASP A 52 -14.17 -4.63 -6.21
N PRO A 53 -13.92 -5.80 -6.82
CA PRO A 53 -13.44 -5.92 -8.21
C PRO A 53 -14.29 -5.24 -9.26
N ILE A 54 -15.58 -4.99 -8.98
CA ILE A 54 -16.45 -4.23 -9.89
C ILE A 54 -15.90 -2.82 -10.19
N ASN A 55 -15.08 -2.27 -9.30
CA ASN A 55 -14.48 -0.95 -9.46
C ASN A 55 -13.15 -0.98 -10.24
N TYR A 56 -12.47 -2.13 -10.39
CA TYR A 56 -11.07 -2.20 -10.87
C TYR A 56 -10.87 -1.57 -12.25
N ALA A 57 -11.81 -1.79 -13.18
CA ALA A 57 -11.76 -1.15 -14.49
C ALA A 57 -11.80 0.40 -14.40
N SER A 58 -12.51 0.96 -13.42
CA SER A 58 -12.49 2.40 -13.15
C SER A 58 -11.18 2.81 -12.46
N LEU A 59 -10.73 2.07 -11.45
CA LEU A 59 -9.50 2.40 -10.72
C LEU A 59 -8.28 2.41 -11.65
N GLY A 60 -8.20 1.46 -12.59
CA GLY A 60 -7.12 1.40 -13.57
C GLY A 60 -7.15 2.55 -14.57
N ARG A 61 -8.34 2.99 -15.01
CA ARG A 61 -8.47 4.20 -15.87
C ARG A 61 -8.09 5.47 -15.15
N LEU A 62 -8.37 5.54 -13.85
CA LEU A 62 -8.04 6.68 -12.99
C LEU A 62 -6.59 6.69 -12.52
N ARG A 63 -5.78 5.69 -12.90
CA ARG A 63 -4.38 5.58 -12.47
C ARG A 63 -4.25 5.64 -10.94
N LEU A 64 -5.15 4.93 -10.25
CA LEU A 64 -5.21 4.99 -8.79
C LEU A 64 -3.97 4.39 -8.12
N MET A 65 -3.27 3.46 -8.78
CA MET A 65 -1.98 2.95 -8.29
C MET A 65 -0.97 4.07 -8.10
N ASP A 66 -0.83 4.97 -9.06
CA ASP A 66 0.14 6.06 -8.99
C ASP A 66 -0.17 7.00 -7.84
N LEU A 67 -1.45 7.34 -7.61
CA LEU A 67 -1.84 8.14 -6.46
C LEU A 67 -1.41 7.52 -5.13
N PHE A 68 -1.56 6.19 -4.98
CA PHE A 68 -1.12 5.52 -3.76
C PHE A 68 0.42 5.48 -3.65
N LEU A 69 1.12 5.24 -4.76
CA LEU A 69 2.57 5.21 -4.80
C LEU A 69 3.18 6.59 -4.50
N ASP A 70 2.62 7.67 -5.07
CA ASP A 70 3.02 9.06 -4.81
C ASP A 70 2.94 9.41 -3.30
N ILE A 71 1.93 8.87 -2.59
CA ILE A 71 1.80 9.07 -1.14
C ILE A 71 2.94 8.35 -0.38
N LEU A 72 3.31 7.15 -0.80
CA LEU A 72 4.38 6.38 -0.18
C LEU A 72 5.75 7.01 -0.45
N ASP A 73 5.98 7.46 -1.68
CA ASP A 73 7.21 8.13 -2.08
C ASP A 73 7.40 9.45 -1.28
N ALA A 74 6.34 10.25 -1.17
CA ALA A 74 6.36 11.47 -0.35
C ALA A 74 6.61 11.22 1.15
N ASP A 75 6.17 10.08 1.70
CA ASP A 75 6.49 9.67 3.08
C ASP A 75 7.99 9.34 3.24
N GLN A 76 8.61 8.76 2.22
CA GLN A 76 10.04 8.44 2.23
C GLN A 76 10.91 9.70 2.11
N GLU A 77 10.60 10.59 1.18
CA GLU A 77 11.31 11.88 1.03
C GLU A 77 11.28 12.68 2.34
N ALA A 78 10.15 12.67 3.05
CA ALA A 78 10.01 13.33 4.35
C ALA A 78 10.88 12.68 5.44
N LYS A 79 11.05 11.35 5.42
CA LYS A 79 11.93 10.62 6.36
C LYS A 79 13.40 10.93 6.09
N ASP A 80 13.81 11.02 4.84
CA ASP A 80 15.20 11.28 4.48
C ASP A 80 15.60 12.74 4.74
N SER A 81 14.72 13.70 4.44
CA SER A 81 14.88 15.11 4.83
C SER A 81 15.08 15.29 6.34
N ASN A 82 14.36 14.49 7.15
CA ASN A 82 14.48 14.48 8.60
C ASN A 82 15.77 13.79 9.10
N LYS A 83 16.34 12.84 8.36
CA LYS A 83 17.62 12.20 8.68
C LYS A 83 18.80 13.15 8.38
N GLU A 84 18.77 13.86 7.26
CA GLU A 84 19.81 14.83 6.88
C GLU A 84 19.85 16.05 7.82
N SER A 85 18.67 16.54 8.24
CA SER A 85 18.57 17.64 9.19
C SER A 85 19.12 17.27 10.59
N LYS A 86 18.98 16.00 11.00
CA LYS A 86 19.54 15.48 12.26
C LYS A 86 21.07 15.33 12.25
N ALA A 87 21.69 15.27 11.07
CA ALA A 87 23.15 15.20 10.94
C ALA A 87 23.84 16.58 11.09
N SER A 88 23.09 17.69 10.99
CA SER A 88 23.70 19.03 10.87
C SER A 88 23.26 20.10 11.89
N GLN A 89 22.25 19.90 12.75
CA GLN A 89 21.96 20.82 13.86
C GLN A 89 20.99 20.25 14.91
N GLN A 90 21.32 20.38 16.20
CA GLN A 90 20.44 20.07 17.33
C GLN A 90 19.43 21.22 17.55
N GLY A 91 18.20 21.01 17.08
CA GLY A 91 17.02 21.81 17.42
C GLY A 91 15.75 21.07 16.98
N PRO A 92 14.64 21.10 17.72
CA PRO A 92 13.47 20.31 17.36
C PRO A 92 12.73 20.97 16.19
N ILE A 93 12.67 20.29 15.04
CA ILE A 93 11.66 20.55 14.01
C ILE A 93 10.33 20.06 14.61
N ILE A 94 9.50 20.99 15.10
CA ILE A 94 8.20 20.65 15.66
C ILE A 94 7.21 20.49 14.50
N GLU A 95 7.24 19.34 13.83
CA GLU A 95 6.01 18.85 13.20
C GLU A 95 5.00 18.57 14.32
N SER A 96 3.78 19.10 14.20
CA SER A 96 2.77 18.87 15.23
C SER A 96 2.42 17.37 15.26
N LEU A 97 2.33 16.78 16.47
CA LEU A 97 1.96 15.37 16.67
C LEU A 97 0.72 14.93 15.87
N PRO A 98 -0.34 15.77 15.72
CA PRO A 98 -1.47 15.46 14.84
C PRO A 98 -1.08 15.33 13.36
N SER A 99 -0.17 16.15 12.85
CA SER A 99 0.25 16.08 11.45
C SER A 99 1.05 14.81 11.15
N LEU A 100 1.92 14.38 12.07
CA LEU A 100 2.70 13.15 11.94
C LEU A 100 1.79 11.91 11.97
N SER A 101 0.85 11.87 12.92
CA SER A 101 -0.16 10.81 13.02
C SER A 101 -1.02 10.68 11.76
N ARG A 102 -1.40 11.81 11.12
CA ARG A 102 -2.16 11.79 9.86
C ARG A 102 -1.32 11.34 8.66
N LYS A 103 -0.03 11.69 8.60
CA LYS A 103 0.88 11.13 7.58
C LYS A 103 0.95 9.60 7.68
N HIS A 104 1.01 9.05 8.90
CA HIS A 104 0.97 7.60 9.12
C HIS A 104 -0.34 6.98 8.60
N LYS A 105 -1.47 7.67 8.76
CA LYS A 105 -2.77 7.21 8.23
C LYS A 105 -2.83 7.19 6.71
N LEU A 106 -2.27 8.21 6.04
CA LEU A 106 -2.17 8.22 4.58
C LEU A 106 -1.37 7.02 4.06
N VAL A 107 -0.25 6.69 4.71
CA VAL A 107 0.56 5.51 4.38
C VAL A 107 -0.23 4.22 4.59
N GLU A 108 -0.88 4.07 5.75
CA GLU A 108 -1.72 2.91 6.08
C GLU A 108 -2.80 2.69 5.02
N PHE A 109 -3.57 3.73 4.68
CA PHE A 109 -4.66 3.61 3.71
C PHE A 109 -4.16 3.39 2.28
N SER A 110 -3.00 3.96 1.92
CA SER A 110 -2.40 3.74 0.60
C SER A 110 -1.91 2.31 0.43
N LEU A 111 -1.15 1.78 1.40
CA LEU A 111 -0.73 0.37 1.37
C LEU A 111 -1.92 -0.59 1.42
N GLY A 112 -2.95 -0.29 2.21
CA GLY A 112 -4.18 -1.07 2.21
C GLY A 112 -4.91 -1.05 0.86
N GLY A 113 -4.98 0.13 0.22
CA GLY A 113 -5.54 0.29 -1.13
C GLY A 113 -4.76 -0.50 -2.19
N ILE A 114 -3.43 -0.42 -2.15
CA ILE A 114 -2.54 -1.23 -3.01
C ILE A 114 -2.76 -2.71 -2.77
N CYS A 115 -2.78 -3.16 -1.51
CA CYS A 115 -2.97 -4.55 -1.15
C CYS A 115 -4.30 -5.12 -1.67
N ASN A 116 -5.36 -4.32 -1.74
CA ASN A 116 -6.65 -4.75 -2.29
C ASN A 116 -6.63 -4.85 -3.83
N CYS A 117 -5.88 -3.95 -4.49
CA CYS A 117 -5.77 -3.89 -5.95
C CYS A 117 -4.76 -4.89 -6.55
N ILE A 118 -3.66 -5.18 -5.84
CA ILE A 118 -2.52 -5.94 -6.36
C ILE A 118 -2.83 -7.36 -6.88
N PRO A 119 -3.90 -8.06 -6.48
CA PRO A 119 -4.25 -9.35 -7.08
C PRO A 119 -4.84 -9.25 -8.49
N ASP A 120 -5.24 -8.06 -8.96
CA ASP A 120 -5.76 -7.84 -10.32
C ASP A 120 -4.60 -7.59 -11.30
N PRO A 121 -4.43 -8.40 -12.37
CA PRO A 121 -3.24 -8.30 -13.23
C PRO A 121 -3.05 -6.93 -13.91
N PRO A 122 -4.08 -6.26 -14.45
CA PRO A 122 -3.94 -4.90 -14.97
C PRO A 122 -3.45 -3.88 -13.94
N LEU A 123 -4.02 -3.89 -12.72
CA LEU A 123 -3.60 -2.98 -11.65
C LEU A 123 -2.22 -3.33 -11.09
N GLN A 124 -1.91 -4.63 -11.00
CA GLN A 124 -0.58 -5.12 -10.61
C GLN A 124 0.48 -4.65 -11.61
N GLN A 125 0.19 -4.69 -12.91
CA GLN A 125 1.11 -4.20 -13.93
C GLN A 125 1.32 -2.68 -13.80
N GLN A 126 0.28 -1.90 -13.52
CA GLN A 126 0.42 -0.46 -13.24
C GLN A 126 1.31 -0.20 -12.01
N PHE A 127 1.15 -0.98 -10.95
CA PHE A 127 2.01 -0.90 -9.77
C PHE A 127 3.48 -1.16 -10.12
N ILE A 128 3.75 -2.17 -10.93
CA ILE A 128 5.13 -2.52 -11.35
C ILE A 128 5.73 -1.44 -12.25
N GLU A 129 4.95 -0.89 -13.18
CA GLU A 129 5.37 0.19 -14.09
C GLU A 129 5.65 1.51 -13.36
N GLY A 130 4.99 1.74 -12.21
CA GLY A 130 5.21 2.90 -11.34
C GLY A 130 6.33 2.72 -10.31
N ASP A 131 7.31 1.83 -10.56
CA ASP A 131 8.41 1.52 -9.63
C ASP A 131 7.95 1.02 -8.24
N GLY A 132 6.73 0.46 -8.17
CA GLY A 132 6.09 0.11 -6.90
C GLY A 132 6.88 -0.88 -6.04
N VAL A 133 7.69 -1.75 -6.66
CA VAL A 133 8.56 -2.69 -5.92
C VAL A 133 9.61 -1.94 -5.09
N GLU A 134 10.25 -0.92 -5.67
CA GLU A 134 11.26 -0.12 -4.97
C GLU A 134 10.59 0.79 -3.94
N ILE A 135 9.46 1.40 -4.28
CA ILE A 135 8.69 2.26 -3.36
C ILE A 135 8.19 1.46 -2.15
N VAL A 136 7.75 0.20 -2.31
CA VAL A 136 7.28 -0.61 -1.17
C VAL A 136 8.45 -1.24 -0.39
N ALA A 137 9.65 -1.31 -0.96
CA ALA A 137 10.79 -2.01 -0.35
C ALA A 137 11.13 -1.57 1.08
N PRO A 138 11.20 -0.26 1.43
CA PRO A 138 11.50 0.16 2.80
C PRO A 138 10.47 -0.35 3.82
N TYR A 139 9.18 -0.39 3.46
CA TYR A 139 8.11 -0.89 4.33
C TYR A 139 8.20 -2.40 4.60
N ILE A 140 8.97 -3.15 3.80
CA ILE A 140 9.26 -4.57 4.01
C ILE A 140 10.61 -4.75 4.72
N LEU A 141 11.65 -4.09 4.21
CA LEU A 141 13.04 -4.31 4.64
C LEU A 141 13.32 -3.73 6.03
N GLU A 142 12.60 -2.70 6.46
CA GLU A 142 12.79 -2.04 7.75
C GLU A 142 11.95 -2.65 8.89
N ILE A 143 11.13 -3.68 8.63
CA ILE A 143 10.30 -4.34 9.68
C ILE A 143 11.17 -4.82 10.84
N SER A 144 10.97 -4.34 12.06
CA SER A 144 11.80 -4.76 13.21
C SER A 144 11.61 -6.24 13.52
N LEU A 145 12.67 -6.93 13.99
CA LEU A 145 12.57 -8.31 14.49
C LEU A 145 12.26 -8.38 15.98
N GLU A 146 12.61 -7.33 16.71
CA GLU A 146 12.54 -7.29 18.17
C GLU A 146 11.33 -6.50 18.67
N ASN A 147 10.93 -5.48 17.91
CA ASN A 147 9.84 -4.59 18.27
C ASN A 147 8.57 -5.00 17.53
N GLU A 148 7.55 -5.36 18.29
CA GLU A 148 6.21 -5.57 17.77
C GLU A 148 5.58 -4.24 17.36
N PRO A 149 4.69 -4.24 16.34
CA PRO A 149 3.82 -3.09 16.08
C PRO A 149 3.09 -2.66 17.35
N THR A 150 3.21 -1.38 17.69
CA THR A 150 2.64 -0.81 18.92
C THR A 150 1.22 -0.29 18.73
N SER A 151 0.79 -0.17 17.47
CA SER A 151 -0.56 0.23 17.09
C SER A 151 -1.11 -0.62 15.94
N SER A 152 -2.44 -0.66 15.81
CA SER A 152 -3.10 -1.31 14.67
C SER A 152 -2.69 -0.72 13.33
N SER A 153 -2.37 0.58 13.29
CA SER A 153 -1.92 1.26 12.07
C SER A 153 -0.58 0.72 11.59
N GLU A 154 0.40 0.60 12.50
CA GLU A 154 1.72 0.02 12.20
C GLU A 154 1.61 -1.45 11.77
N GLN A 155 0.72 -2.20 12.42
CA GLN A 155 0.46 -3.59 12.07
C GLN A 155 -0.15 -3.71 10.67
N ASN A 156 -1.13 -2.86 10.35
CA ASN A 156 -1.78 -2.84 9.03
C ASN A 156 -0.79 -2.47 7.91
N VAL A 157 0.08 -1.47 8.14
CA VAL A 157 1.17 -1.10 7.22
C VAL A 157 2.08 -2.31 6.95
N THR A 158 2.54 -2.95 8.02
CA THR A 158 3.46 -4.09 7.94
C THR A 158 2.85 -5.26 7.18
N LEU A 159 1.63 -5.65 7.55
CA LEU A 159 0.95 -6.80 6.94
C LEU A 159 0.56 -6.51 5.48
N SER A 160 0.16 -5.28 5.15
CA SER A 160 -0.14 -4.89 3.78
C SER A 160 1.11 -4.98 2.91
N ALA A 161 2.25 -4.46 3.36
CA ALA A 161 3.52 -4.53 2.63
C ALA A 161 3.97 -5.97 2.37
N LEU A 162 3.92 -6.85 3.38
CA LEU A 162 4.25 -8.27 3.23
C LEU A 162 3.28 -9.01 2.29
N THR A 163 2.00 -8.67 2.35
CA THR A 163 0.97 -9.26 1.49
C THR A 163 1.12 -8.81 0.05
N ILE A 164 1.47 -7.54 -0.19
CA ILE A 164 1.83 -7.04 -1.52
C ILE A 164 3.01 -7.84 -2.08
N ALA A 165 4.08 -8.04 -1.30
CA ALA A 165 5.22 -8.86 -1.71
C ALA A 165 4.79 -10.28 -2.12
N TYR A 166 3.90 -10.90 -1.35
CA TYR A 166 3.36 -12.23 -1.67
C TYR A 166 2.66 -12.25 -3.03
N PHE A 167 1.77 -11.30 -3.31
CA PHE A 167 1.04 -11.27 -4.58
C PHE A 167 1.92 -10.97 -5.79
N LEU A 168 3.07 -10.33 -5.59
CA LEU A 168 4.05 -10.07 -6.65
C LEU A 168 4.85 -11.31 -7.06
N LEU A 169 4.79 -12.42 -6.30
CA LEU A 169 5.46 -13.66 -6.66
C LEU A 169 4.97 -14.24 -8.00
N ASP A 170 3.68 -14.09 -8.30
CA ASP A 170 3.08 -14.59 -9.54
C ASP A 170 3.12 -13.55 -10.68
N SER A 171 3.98 -12.53 -10.56
CA SER A 171 4.04 -11.39 -11.48
C SER A 171 5.37 -11.29 -12.25
N THR A 172 5.46 -10.32 -13.16
CA THR A 172 6.72 -9.97 -13.85
C THR A 172 7.79 -9.43 -12.92
N ALA A 173 7.44 -9.01 -11.70
CA ALA A 173 8.36 -8.55 -10.68
C ALA A 173 9.02 -9.68 -9.87
N PHE A 174 8.73 -10.97 -10.16
CA PHE A 174 9.23 -12.12 -9.40
C PHE A 174 10.74 -12.05 -9.13
N ALA A 175 11.56 -11.76 -10.14
CA ALA A 175 13.01 -11.69 -9.99
C ALA A 175 13.48 -10.55 -9.06
N ASN A 176 12.77 -9.42 -9.03
CA ASN A 176 13.10 -8.31 -8.13
C ASN A 176 12.66 -8.64 -6.69
N ILE A 177 11.40 -9.05 -6.51
CA ILE A 177 10.84 -9.31 -5.18
C ILE A 177 11.46 -10.55 -4.49
N THR A 178 12.11 -11.44 -5.24
CA THR A 178 12.90 -12.58 -4.72
C THR A 178 14.41 -12.34 -4.68
N SER A 179 14.87 -11.09 -4.84
CA SER A 179 16.28 -10.74 -4.65
C SER A 179 16.77 -11.02 -3.21
N ASP A 180 18.09 -11.15 -3.04
CA ASP A 180 18.72 -11.53 -1.76
C ASP A 180 18.26 -10.67 -0.57
N ARG A 181 18.06 -9.36 -0.76
CA ARG A 181 17.60 -8.45 0.30
C ARG A 181 16.22 -8.84 0.83
N PHE A 182 15.28 -9.19 -0.06
CA PHE A 182 13.94 -9.60 0.34
C PHE A 182 13.93 -11.01 0.89
N MET A 183 14.64 -11.95 0.26
CA MET A 183 14.71 -13.34 0.74
C MET A 183 15.31 -13.43 2.14
N THR A 184 16.43 -12.73 2.37
CA THR A 184 17.06 -12.65 3.70
C THR A 184 16.11 -12.04 4.72
N LYS A 185 15.39 -10.97 4.33
CA LYS A 185 14.41 -10.35 5.20
C LYS A 185 13.28 -11.31 5.57
N MET A 186 12.65 -11.95 4.58
CA MET A 186 11.55 -12.89 4.80
C MET A 186 11.97 -14.07 5.67
N GLN A 187 13.18 -14.60 5.47
CA GLN A 187 13.74 -15.65 6.34
C GLN A 187 13.87 -15.18 7.79
N SER A 188 14.39 -13.97 8.02
CA SER A 188 14.49 -13.41 9.37
C SER A 188 13.12 -13.20 10.04
N LEU A 189 12.10 -12.82 9.26
CA LEU A 189 10.75 -12.57 9.76
C LEU A 189 10.03 -13.85 10.19
N GLN A 190 10.47 -15.05 9.79
CA GLN A 190 9.85 -16.30 10.25
C GLN A 190 9.96 -16.50 11.77
N SER A 191 10.94 -15.87 12.43
CA SER A 191 11.10 -15.90 13.90
C SER A 191 10.44 -14.72 14.62
N HIS A 192 9.70 -13.87 13.92
CA HIS A 192 9.03 -12.71 14.51
C HIS A 192 7.98 -13.14 15.55
N ARG A 193 7.82 -12.37 16.64
CA ARG A 193 6.87 -12.75 17.72
C ARG A 193 5.42 -12.60 17.27
N ASN A 194 5.14 -11.60 16.41
CA ASN A 194 3.87 -11.50 15.72
C ASN A 194 3.63 -12.68 14.77
N VAL A 195 2.63 -13.50 15.09
CA VAL A 195 2.28 -14.68 14.29
C VAL A 195 1.84 -14.33 12.88
N GLN A 196 1.21 -13.18 12.64
CA GLN A 196 0.77 -12.80 11.30
C GLN A 196 1.97 -12.45 10.42
N ILE A 197 2.94 -11.69 10.95
CA ILE A 197 4.18 -11.36 10.24
C ILE A 197 4.97 -12.64 9.92
N ALA A 198 5.17 -13.51 10.92
CA ALA A 198 5.90 -14.76 10.75
C ALA A 198 5.24 -15.68 9.72
N ASN A 199 3.91 -15.83 9.78
CA ASN A 199 3.18 -16.69 8.85
C ASN A 199 3.15 -16.12 7.43
N THR A 200 2.95 -14.81 7.24
CA THR A 200 2.98 -14.21 5.90
C THR A 200 4.36 -14.33 5.26
N ALA A 201 5.44 -14.12 6.03
CA ALA A 201 6.80 -14.32 5.54
C ALA A 201 7.08 -15.80 5.18
N ALA A 202 6.61 -16.74 6.00
CA ALA A 202 6.72 -18.16 5.70
C ALA A 202 5.93 -18.55 4.43
N ALA A 203 4.73 -18.01 4.24
CA ALA A 203 3.92 -18.22 3.05
C ALA A 203 4.61 -17.68 1.79
N PHE A 204 5.21 -16.49 1.86
CA PHE A 204 6.02 -15.92 0.78
C PHE A 204 7.15 -16.86 0.38
N LEU A 205 7.95 -17.33 1.35
CA LEU A 205 9.08 -18.22 1.07
C LEU A 205 8.62 -19.55 0.46
N HIS A 206 7.57 -20.16 1.01
CA HIS A 206 7.01 -21.39 0.47
C HIS A 206 6.56 -21.22 -0.98
N ARG A 207 5.78 -20.17 -1.27
CA ARG A 207 5.28 -19.88 -2.61
C ARG A 207 6.42 -19.59 -3.59
N SER A 208 7.45 -18.85 -3.16
CA SER A 208 8.63 -18.57 -3.99
C SER A 208 9.36 -19.86 -4.40
N GLN A 209 9.48 -20.82 -3.48
CA GLN A 209 10.12 -22.10 -3.75
C GLN A 209 9.29 -22.96 -4.73
N GLU A 210 7.97 -23.02 -4.54
CA GLU A 210 7.06 -23.71 -5.47
C GLU A 210 7.20 -23.19 -6.91
N LEU A 211 7.29 -21.87 -7.07
CA LEU A 211 7.44 -21.23 -8.38
C LEU A 211 8.80 -21.53 -9.03
N LEU A 212 9.87 -21.59 -8.24
CA LEU A 212 11.19 -21.99 -8.74
C LEU A 212 11.23 -23.45 -9.19
N ASP A 213 10.53 -24.33 -8.48
CA ASP A 213 10.53 -25.76 -8.80
C ASP A 213 9.61 -26.12 -9.98
N THR A 214 8.58 -25.31 -10.25
CA THR A 214 7.72 -25.46 -11.45
C THR A 214 8.35 -24.93 -12.73
N THR A 215 9.41 -24.11 -12.62
CA THR A 215 10.13 -23.53 -13.76
C THR A 215 11.33 -24.39 -14.21
N LYS A 216 11.65 -25.47 -13.48
CA LYS A 216 12.70 -26.46 -13.81
C LYS A 216 12.13 -27.62 -14.61
#